data_AF-A0A945GZK9-F1
#
_entry.id   AF-A0A945GZK9-F1
#
_cell.length_a   1.000
_cell.length_b   1.000
_cell.length_c   1.000
_cell.angle_alpha   90.00
_cell.angle_beta   90.00
_cell.angle_gamma   90.00
#
_symmetry.space_group_name_H-M   'P 1'
#
loop_
_entity.id
_entity.type
_entity.pdbx_description
1 polymer ?
#
loop_
_entity_poly.entity_id
_entity_poly.type
_entity_poly.pdbx_seq_one_letter_code
_entity_poly.pdbx_strand_id
1 'polypeptide(L)'
;MPKQIKRVIPEHIEKVIPILQKYALGDFSENIKIPAKEDEYTELLVGIHIMVDDIKELIQNQKDTTVSLTTRVNKTIDILEQVAKSEYSVQIKISEQNDEFDSLSRGINGMIDEIKNRIEKEASLNEELQSSNEELKVTNEELNEAKLSLQDKITELEKQQGFMLDREKRIIEVKREVNSLLKELNRSEKYLKGV
;
A
#
# COMPACT_ATOMS: atom_id res chain seq x y z
N MET A 1 -23.29 -44.08 -75.98
CA MET A 1 -22.22 -44.20 -74.97
C MET A 1 -21.83 -42.80 -74.51
N PRO A 2 -21.90 -42.47 -73.21
CA PRO A 2 -21.44 -41.18 -72.72
C PRO A 2 -19.90 -41.16 -72.74
N LYS A 3 -19.31 -40.18 -73.43
CA LYS A 3 -17.87 -39.91 -73.39
C LYS A 3 -17.50 -39.57 -71.95
N GLN A 4 -16.71 -40.42 -71.30
CA GLN A 4 -16.02 -40.05 -70.07
C GLN A 4 -15.06 -38.91 -70.42
N ILE A 5 -15.43 -37.68 -70.09
CA ILE A 5 -14.50 -36.55 -70.11
C ILE A 5 -13.52 -36.81 -68.96
N LYS A 6 -12.40 -37.47 -69.25
CA LYS A 6 -11.25 -37.44 -68.35
C LYS A 6 -10.80 -35.98 -68.28
N ARG A 7 -11.15 -35.29 -67.19
CA ARG A 7 -10.55 -34.00 -66.85
C ARG A 7 -9.05 -34.26 -66.66
N VAL A 8 -8.26 -33.91 -67.68
CA VAL A 8 -6.81 -33.89 -67.57
C VAL A 8 -6.49 -32.70 -66.68
N ILE A 9 -6.19 -32.96 -65.40
CA ILE A 9 -5.65 -31.92 -64.53
C ILE A 9 -4.25 -31.60 -65.07
N PRO A 10 -3.93 -30.33 -65.36
CA PRO A 10 -2.59 -29.98 -65.80
C PRO A 10 -1.54 -30.42 -64.78
N GLU A 11 -0.39 -30.94 -65.24
CA GLU A 11 0.69 -31.42 -64.36
C GLU A 11 1.17 -30.38 -63.34
N HIS A 12 1.04 -29.08 -63.64
CA HIS A 12 1.41 -28.03 -62.70
C HIS A 12 0.41 -27.90 -61.54
N ILE A 13 -0.88 -28.19 -61.75
CA ILE A 13 -1.89 -28.20 -60.68
C ILE A 13 -1.66 -29.38 -59.73
N GLU A 14 -1.31 -30.56 -60.26
CA GLU A 14 -0.95 -31.71 -59.42
C GLU A 14 0.22 -31.41 -58.48
N LYS A 15 1.18 -30.58 -58.94
CA LYS A 15 2.33 -30.14 -58.13
C LYS A 15 1.96 -29.10 -57.07
N VAL A 16 0.85 -28.38 -57.24
CA VAL A 16 0.38 -27.36 -56.29
C VAL A 16 -0.43 -27.98 -55.15
N ILE A 17 -1.16 -29.08 -55.38
CA ILE A 17 -1.95 -29.78 -54.35
C ILE A 17 -1.18 -30.04 -53.05
N PRO A 18 0.04 -30.64 -53.06
CA PRO A 18 0.78 -30.88 -51.82
C PRO A 18 1.20 -29.59 -51.10
N ILE A 19 1.42 -28.49 -51.83
CA ILE A 19 1.72 -27.17 -51.24
C ILE A 19 0.46 -26.61 -50.57
N LEU A 20 -0.71 -26.72 -51.20
CA LEU A 20 -1.98 -26.29 -50.60
C LEU A 20 -2.32 -27.09 -49.34
N GLN A 21 -1.97 -28.38 -49.31
CA GLN A 21 -2.11 -29.19 -48.09
C GLN A 21 -1.22 -28.68 -46.96
N LYS A 22 0.01 -28.25 -47.24
CA LYS A 22 0.89 -27.61 -46.24
C LYS A 22 0.31 -26.29 -45.75
N TYR A 23 -0.18 -25.45 -46.66
CA TYR A 23 -0.85 -24.19 -46.30
C TYR A 23 -2.07 -24.42 -45.40
N ALA A 24 -2.87 -25.46 -45.68
CA ALA A 24 -4.03 -25.82 -44.85
C ALA A 24 -3.62 -26.27 -43.43
N LEU A 25 -2.40 -26.78 -43.26
CA LEU A 25 -1.82 -27.14 -41.95
C LEU A 25 -1.07 -25.97 -41.29
N GLY A 26 -1.07 -24.78 -41.91
CA GLY A 26 -0.38 -23.59 -41.42
C GLY A 26 1.13 -23.56 -41.72
N ASP A 27 1.62 -24.50 -42.53
CA ASP A 27 3.00 -24.50 -43.02
C ASP A 27 3.09 -23.74 -44.34
N PHE A 28 3.53 -22.48 -44.26
CA PHE A 28 3.73 -21.61 -45.42
C PHE A 28 5.20 -21.53 -45.87
N SER A 29 6.04 -22.50 -45.47
CA SER A 29 7.48 -22.47 -45.78
C SER A 29 7.81 -22.58 -47.28
N GLU A 30 6.92 -23.20 -48.06
CA GLU A 30 7.06 -23.35 -49.51
C GLU A 30 6.24 -22.31 -50.27
N ASN A 31 6.66 -21.98 -51.49
CA ASN A 31 5.94 -21.07 -52.37
C ASN A 31 5.46 -21.80 -53.63
N ILE A 32 4.26 -21.48 -54.08
CA ILE A 32 3.73 -21.94 -55.37
C ILE A 32 4.54 -21.28 -56.48
N LYS A 33 5.11 -22.08 -57.39
CA LYS A 33 5.78 -21.58 -58.59
C LYS A 33 4.74 -21.22 -59.65
N ILE A 34 4.67 -19.95 -60.02
CA ILE A 34 3.79 -19.47 -61.09
C ILE A 34 4.41 -19.88 -62.45
N PRO A 35 3.69 -20.63 -63.31
CA PRO A 35 4.20 -21.00 -64.62
C PRO A 35 4.48 -19.78 -65.50
N ALA A 36 5.54 -19.84 -66.32
CA ALA A 36 5.89 -18.74 -67.24
C ALA A 36 4.91 -18.60 -68.43
N LYS A 37 4.14 -19.66 -68.73
CA LYS A 37 3.11 -19.63 -69.76
C LYS A 37 1.76 -19.55 -69.08
N GLU A 38 1.02 -18.48 -69.36
CA GLU A 38 -0.32 -18.28 -68.83
C GLU A 38 -1.30 -19.34 -69.34
N ASP A 39 -2.15 -19.79 -68.43
CA ASP A 39 -3.30 -20.65 -68.67
C ASP A 39 -4.47 -20.28 -67.75
N GLU A 40 -5.57 -21.03 -67.87
CA GLU A 40 -6.81 -20.83 -67.12
C GLU A 40 -6.67 -20.94 -65.59
N TYR A 41 -5.53 -21.41 -65.06
CA TYR A 41 -5.28 -21.53 -63.62
C TYR A 41 -4.26 -20.51 -63.10
N THR A 42 -3.53 -19.84 -63.98
CA THR A 42 -2.45 -18.93 -63.60
C THR A 42 -2.95 -17.81 -62.69
N GLU A 43 -4.09 -17.21 -62.99
CA GLU A 43 -4.72 -16.16 -62.16
C GLU A 43 -5.07 -16.66 -60.75
N LEU A 44 -5.59 -17.89 -60.64
CA LEU A 44 -5.89 -18.51 -59.35
C LEU A 44 -4.61 -18.75 -58.53
N LEU A 45 -3.53 -19.23 -59.17
CA LEU A 45 -2.25 -19.44 -58.49
C LEU A 45 -1.63 -18.14 -58.01
N VAL A 46 -1.75 -17.06 -58.80
CA VAL A 46 -1.34 -15.70 -58.41
C VAL A 46 -2.15 -15.23 -57.20
N GLY A 47 -3.48 -15.38 -57.23
CA GLY A 47 -4.35 -15.00 -56.10
C GLY A 47 -4.02 -15.75 -54.81
N ILE A 48 -3.75 -17.06 -54.90
CA ILE A 48 -3.31 -17.86 -53.75
C ILE A 48 -1.95 -17.40 -53.23
N HIS A 49 -1.02 -17.05 -54.12
CA HIS A 49 0.30 -16.56 -53.73
C HIS A 49 0.21 -15.26 -52.92
N ILE A 50 -0.57 -14.28 -53.40
CA ILE A 50 -0.81 -13.01 -52.69
C ILE A 50 -1.43 -13.27 -51.31
N MET A 51 -2.48 -14.10 -51.25
CA MET A 51 -3.13 -14.46 -49.97
C MET A 51 -2.14 -15.10 -48.98
N VAL A 52 -1.24 -15.96 -49.45
CA VAL A 52 -0.24 -16.60 -48.58
C VAL A 52 0.78 -15.59 -48.08
N ASP A 53 1.20 -14.65 -48.91
CA ASP A 53 2.11 -13.58 -48.51
C ASP A 53 1.44 -12.66 -47.46
N ASP A 54 0.18 -12.29 -47.67
CA ASP A 54 -0.61 -11.53 -46.68
C ASP A 54 -0.74 -12.30 -45.35
N ILE A 55 -1.01 -13.61 -45.40
CA ILE A 55 -1.08 -14.46 -44.20
C ILE A 55 0.27 -14.51 -43.48
N LYS A 56 1.38 -14.65 -44.21
CA LYS A 56 2.73 -14.63 -43.61
C LYS A 56 3.00 -13.32 -42.90
N GLU A 57 2.64 -12.19 -43.51
CA GLU A 57 2.78 -10.87 -42.91
C GLU A 57 1.95 -10.75 -41.62
N LEU A 58 0.69 -11.20 -41.65
CA LEU A 58 -0.18 -11.21 -40.46
C LEU A 58 0.40 -12.08 -39.33
N ILE A 59 0.91 -13.27 -39.63
CA ILE A 59 1.57 -14.14 -38.65
C ILE A 59 2.80 -13.46 -38.05
N GLN A 60 3.62 -12.82 -38.89
CA GLN A 60 4.82 -12.13 -38.44
C GLN A 60 4.47 -10.94 -37.53
N ASN A 61 3.50 -10.10 -37.95
CA ASN A 61 3.01 -8.98 -37.15
C ASN A 61 2.42 -9.44 -35.81
N GLN A 62 1.69 -10.56 -35.79
CA GLN A 62 1.16 -11.15 -34.56
C GLN A 62 2.28 -11.63 -33.64
N LYS A 63 3.32 -12.27 -34.21
CA LYS A 63 4.49 -12.73 -33.45
C LYS A 63 5.24 -11.56 -32.82
N ASP A 64 5.49 -10.50 -33.58
CA ASP A 64 6.20 -9.31 -33.09
C ASP A 64 5.40 -8.60 -32.00
N THR A 65 4.07 -8.50 -32.18
CA THR A 65 3.16 -8.01 -31.14
C THR A 65 3.23 -8.86 -29.87
N THR A 66 3.19 -10.18 -30.01
CA THR A 66 3.26 -11.13 -28.88
C THR A 66 4.57 -11.01 -28.12
N VAL A 67 5.70 -10.91 -28.83
CA VAL A 67 7.03 -10.76 -28.24
C VAL A 67 7.14 -9.41 -27.50
N SER A 68 6.65 -8.33 -28.11
CA SER A 68 6.61 -7.00 -27.50
C SER A 68 5.80 -6.98 -26.21
N LEU A 69 4.57 -7.51 -26.24
CA LEU A 69 3.69 -7.61 -25.06
C LEU A 69 4.31 -8.47 -23.97
N THR A 70 4.83 -9.65 -24.31
CA THR A 70 5.49 -10.54 -23.34
C THR A 70 6.67 -9.85 -22.66
N THR A 71 7.47 -9.11 -23.43
CA THR A 71 8.61 -8.35 -22.89
C THR A 71 8.16 -7.27 -21.93
N ARG A 72 7.07 -6.54 -22.26
CA ARG A 72 6.51 -5.50 -21.40
C ARG A 72 5.93 -6.08 -20.12
N VAL A 73 5.19 -7.20 -20.21
CA VAL A 73 4.65 -7.92 -19.05
C VAL A 73 5.76 -8.35 -18.11
N ASN A 74 6.83 -8.98 -18.61
CA ASN A 74 7.94 -9.43 -17.76
C ASN A 74 8.62 -8.26 -17.04
N LYS A 75 8.85 -7.13 -17.72
CA LYS A 75 9.38 -5.93 -17.07
C LYS A 75 8.46 -5.41 -15.97
N THR A 76 7.15 -5.41 -16.20
CA THR A 76 6.17 -5.03 -15.16
C THR A 76 6.24 -5.98 -13.97
N ILE A 77 6.38 -7.29 -14.18
CA ILE A 77 6.56 -8.26 -13.10
C ILE A 77 7.83 -7.96 -12.30
N ASP A 78 8.96 -7.70 -12.96
CA ASP A 78 10.23 -7.36 -12.28
C ASP A 78 10.10 -6.10 -11.40
N ILE A 79 9.32 -5.11 -11.85
CA ILE A 79 9.03 -3.90 -11.06
C ILE A 79 8.14 -4.24 -9.86
N LEU A 80 7.10 -5.06 -10.05
CA LEU A 80 6.23 -5.48 -8.94
C LEU A 80 6.98 -6.33 -7.91
N GLU A 81 7.96 -7.14 -8.32
CA GLU A 81 8.83 -7.86 -7.39
C GLU A 81 9.72 -6.92 -6.55
N GLN A 82 10.21 -5.82 -7.14
CA GLN A 82 10.96 -4.79 -6.41
C GLN A 82 10.04 -4.06 -5.41
N VAL A 83 8.83 -3.69 -5.83
CA VAL A 83 7.82 -3.10 -4.94
C VAL A 83 7.47 -4.03 -3.78
N ALA A 84 7.33 -5.34 -4.03
CA ALA A 84 7.10 -6.33 -2.98
C ALA A 84 8.27 -6.45 -1.98
N LYS A 85 9.49 -6.12 -2.41
CA LYS A 85 10.69 -6.01 -1.55
C LYS A 85 10.82 -4.65 -0.86
N SER A 86 9.76 -3.83 -0.90
CA SER A 86 9.72 -2.47 -0.33
C SER A 86 10.58 -1.44 -1.07
N GLU A 87 10.94 -1.68 -2.33
CA GLU A 87 11.60 -0.70 -3.18
C GLU A 87 10.54 0.10 -3.96
N TYR A 88 10.10 1.24 -3.42
CA TYR A 88 9.02 2.05 -4.00
C TYR A 88 9.49 3.22 -4.88
N SER A 89 10.79 3.30 -5.18
CA SER A 89 11.36 4.33 -6.06
C SER A 89 11.40 3.89 -7.53
N VAL A 90 10.90 2.69 -7.82
CA VAL A 90 10.87 2.09 -9.16
C VAL A 90 9.59 2.47 -9.90
N GLN A 91 9.66 2.48 -11.23
CA GLN A 91 8.54 2.87 -12.08
C GLN A 91 8.54 2.01 -13.34
N ILE A 92 7.35 1.63 -13.81
CA ILE A 92 7.19 0.97 -15.10
C ILE A 92 7.39 2.01 -16.19
N LYS A 93 8.29 1.71 -17.14
CA LYS A 93 8.51 2.57 -18.31
C LYS A 93 7.27 2.53 -19.22
N ILE A 94 6.69 3.69 -19.44
CA ILE A 94 5.57 3.89 -20.36
C ILE A 94 6.14 4.00 -21.78
N SER A 95 5.52 3.31 -22.74
CA SER A 95 5.91 3.37 -24.15
C SER A 95 5.33 4.62 -24.83
N GLU A 96 5.76 4.89 -26.07
CA GLU A 96 5.20 5.97 -26.89
C GLU A 96 3.96 5.52 -27.68
N GLN A 97 3.57 4.24 -27.57
CA GLN A 97 2.43 3.67 -28.30
C GLN A 97 1.09 4.15 -27.75
N ASN A 98 1.06 4.54 -26.46
CA ASN A 98 -0.11 5.04 -25.74
C ASN A 98 -1.31 4.07 -25.82
N ASP A 99 -1.02 2.79 -25.64
CA ASP A 99 -2.00 1.72 -25.67
C ASP A 99 -2.59 1.44 -24.26
N GLU A 100 -3.42 0.40 -24.17
CA GLU A 100 -4.05 -0.03 -22.93
C GLU A 100 -3.01 -0.45 -21.89
N PHE A 101 -1.88 -1.01 -22.32
CA PHE A 101 -0.80 -1.40 -21.41
C PHE A 101 -0.06 -0.18 -20.85
N ASP A 102 0.07 0.91 -21.61
CA ASP A 102 0.59 2.18 -21.09
C ASP A 102 -0.36 2.81 -20.07
N SER A 103 -1.66 2.69 -20.29
CA SER A 103 -2.68 3.12 -19.32
C SER A 103 -2.61 2.29 -18.03
N LEU A 104 -2.46 0.97 -18.15
CA LEU A 104 -2.23 0.08 -17.01
C LEU A 104 -0.94 0.44 -16.25
N SER A 105 0.14 0.71 -16.99
CA SER A 105 1.44 1.08 -16.42
C SER A 105 1.35 2.39 -15.63
N ARG A 106 0.62 3.40 -16.13
CA ARG A 106 0.33 4.64 -15.40
C ARG A 106 -0.44 4.38 -14.11
N GLY A 107 -1.46 3.51 -14.16
CA GLY A 107 -2.24 3.14 -12.98
C GLY A 107 -1.38 2.48 -11.91
N ILE A 108 -0.54 1.52 -12.29
CA ILE A 108 0.38 0.84 -11.37
C ILE A 108 1.40 1.84 -10.79
N ASN A 109 1.99 2.70 -11.62
CA ASN A 109 2.92 3.74 -11.16
C ASN A 109 2.26 4.68 -10.14
N GLY A 110 1.02 5.10 -10.38
CA GLY A 110 0.25 5.88 -9.40
C GLY A 110 0.01 5.15 -8.09
N MET A 111 -0.23 3.83 -8.13
CA MET A 111 -0.33 3.02 -6.90
C MET A 111 1.01 2.92 -6.17
N ILE A 112 2.13 2.77 -6.88
CA ILE A 112 3.48 2.74 -6.28
C ILE A 112 3.75 4.08 -5.57
N ASP A 113 3.45 5.20 -6.22
CA ASP A 113 3.60 6.54 -5.64
C ASP A 113 2.72 6.72 -4.40
N GLU A 114 1.47 6.25 -4.44
CA GLU A 114 0.58 6.32 -3.29
C GLU A 114 1.10 5.50 -2.11
N ILE A 115 1.61 4.28 -2.36
CA ILE A 115 2.21 3.44 -1.32
C ILE A 115 3.42 4.13 -0.71
N LYS A 116 4.31 4.68 -1.55
CA LYS A 116 5.48 5.43 -1.10
C LYS A 116 5.10 6.59 -0.18
N ASN A 117 4.15 7.42 -0.61
CA ASN A 117 3.68 8.57 0.17
C ASN A 117 3.05 8.15 1.50
N ARG A 118 2.32 7.03 1.53
CA ARG A 118 1.73 6.50 2.77
C ARG A 118 2.81 6.05 3.75
N ILE A 119 3.86 5.38 3.27
CA ILE A 119 4.98 4.92 4.10
C ILE A 119 5.74 6.11 4.68
N GLU A 120 6.04 7.13 3.87
CA GLU A 120 6.72 8.35 4.32
C GLU A 120 5.88 9.08 5.39
N LYS A 121 4.57 9.16 5.19
CA LYS A 121 3.65 9.73 6.17
C LYS A 121 3.53 8.91 7.46
N GLU A 122 3.55 7.59 7.36
CA GLU A 122 3.53 6.71 8.53
C GLU A 122 4.82 6.86 9.34
N ALA A 123 5.97 6.98 8.67
CA ALA A 123 7.24 7.26 9.32
C ALA A 123 7.20 8.58 10.10
N SER A 124 6.71 9.67 9.49
CA SER A 124 6.60 10.96 10.19
C SER A 124 5.64 10.92 11.38
N LEU A 125 4.50 10.25 11.23
CA LEU A 125 3.53 10.08 12.33
C LEU A 125 4.10 9.26 13.49
N ASN A 126 4.92 8.25 13.19
CA ASN A 126 5.61 7.46 14.22
C ASN A 126 6.65 8.30 14.97
N GLU A 127 7.38 9.18 14.30
CA GLU A 127 8.30 10.13 14.94
C GLU A 127 7.55 11.11 15.87
N GLU A 128 6.44 11.68 15.39
CA GLU A 128 5.58 12.55 16.22
C GLU A 128 5.02 11.82 17.44
N LEU A 129 4.55 10.59 17.26
CA LEU A 129 4.04 9.76 18.35
C LEU A 129 5.12 9.43 19.38
N GLN A 130 6.35 9.17 18.92
CA GLN A 130 7.48 8.92 19.81
C GLN A 130 7.79 10.17 20.65
N SER A 131 7.89 11.35 20.02
CA SER A 131 8.11 12.62 20.74
C SER A 131 7.01 12.89 21.77
N SER A 132 5.75 12.69 21.40
CA SER A 132 4.62 12.87 22.32
C SER A 132 4.65 11.89 23.50
N ASN A 133 5.06 10.64 23.27
CA ASN A 133 5.23 9.66 24.34
C ASN A 133 6.35 10.04 25.32
N GLU A 134 7.45 10.63 24.83
CA GLU A 134 8.52 11.13 25.68
C GLU A 134 8.05 12.31 26.54
N GLU A 135 7.31 13.25 25.97
CA GLU A 135 6.69 14.37 26.71
C GLU A 135 5.69 13.91 27.77
N LEU A 136 4.83 12.94 27.44
CA LEU A 136 3.89 12.34 28.39
C LEU A 136 4.61 11.65 29.54
N LYS A 137 5.75 11.02 29.28
CA LYS A 137 6.56 10.39 30.32
C LYS A 137 7.10 11.43 31.30
N VAL A 138 7.69 12.51 30.80
CA VAL A 138 8.19 13.63 31.62
C VAL A 138 7.06 14.23 32.46
N THR A 139 5.93 14.54 31.83
CA THR A 139 4.77 15.11 32.52
C THR A 139 4.23 14.18 33.63
N ASN A 140 4.25 12.86 33.40
CA ASN A 140 3.86 11.88 34.42
C ASN A 140 4.86 11.81 35.59
N GLU A 141 6.16 11.98 35.32
CA GLU A 141 7.18 12.05 36.37
C GLU A 141 6.97 13.31 37.23
N GLU A 142 6.80 14.47 36.61
CA GLU A 142 6.50 15.74 37.30
C GLU A 142 5.22 15.65 38.15
N LEU A 143 4.16 15.05 37.60
CA LEU A 143 2.89 14.87 38.30
C LEU A 143 3.06 13.97 39.53
N ASN A 144 3.88 12.92 39.43
CA ASN A 144 4.17 12.03 40.56
C ASN A 144 4.99 12.75 41.64
N GLU A 145 5.98 13.55 41.27
CA GLU A 145 6.74 14.38 42.22
C GLU A 145 5.84 15.40 42.93
N ALA A 146 4.99 16.10 42.18
CA ALA A 146 4.03 17.04 42.76
C ALA A 146 3.05 16.34 43.72
N LYS A 147 2.60 15.14 43.37
CA LYS A 147 1.73 14.32 44.22
C LYS A 147 2.41 13.93 45.54
N LEU A 148 3.68 13.51 45.51
CA LEU A 148 4.45 13.19 46.72
C LEU A 148 4.61 14.42 47.62
N SER A 149 4.97 15.56 47.04
CA SER A 149 5.10 16.83 47.78
C SER A 149 3.80 17.26 48.46
N LEU A 150 2.66 17.08 47.78
CA LEU A 150 1.34 17.34 48.38
C LEU A 150 1.02 16.36 49.53
N GLN A 151 1.37 15.09 49.42
CA GLN A 151 1.19 14.11 50.49
C GLN A 151 2.03 14.46 51.74
N ASP A 152 3.27 14.91 51.54
CA ASP A 152 4.12 15.38 52.64
C ASP A 152 3.51 16.60 53.34
N LYS A 153 2.99 17.55 52.56
CA LYS A 153 2.31 18.75 53.08
C LYS A 153 1.06 18.40 53.88
N ILE A 154 0.25 17.45 53.40
CA ILE A 154 -0.93 16.95 54.11
C ILE A 154 -0.51 16.35 55.45
N THR A 155 0.53 15.50 55.45
CA THR A 155 1.06 14.88 56.69
C THR A 155 1.56 15.93 57.68
N GLU A 156 2.20 17.00 57.21
CA GLU A 156 2.64 18.11 58.07
C GLU A 156 1.45 18.86 58.68
N LEU A 157 0.42 19.16 57.88
CA LEU A 157 -0.80 19.84 58.35
C LEU A 157 -1.54 19.00 59.39
N GLU A 158 -1.66 17.68 59.19
CA GLU A 158 -2.26 16.77 60.15
C GLU A 158 -1.53 16.79 61.50
N LYS A 159 -0.18 16.81 61.48
CA LYS A 159 0.63 16.96 62.70
C LYS A 159 0.38 18.30 63.38
N GLN A 160 0.41 19.41 62.63
CA GLN A 160 0.15 20.75 63.17
C GLN A 160 -1.24 20.86 63.81
N GLN A 161 -2.26 20.29 63.15
CA GLN A 161 -3.62 20.23 63.69
C GLN A 161 -3.67 19.43 65.00
N GLY A 162 -2.99 18.28 65.06
CA GLY A 162 -2.85 17.50 66.30
C GLY A 162 -2.25 18.32 67.45
N PHE A 163 -1.14 19.03 67.22
CA PHE A 163 -0.53 19.90 68.22
C PHE A 163 -1.45 21.04 68.68
N MET A 164 -2.20 21.65 67.75
CA MET A 164 -3.14 22.72 68.09
C MET A 164 -4.27 22.21 68.97
N LEU A 165 -4.85 21.04 68.67
CA LEU A 165 -5.89 20.42 69.49
C LEU A 165 -5.39 20.10 70.91
N ASP A 166 -4.17 19.60 71.04
CA ASP A 166 -3.58 19.33 72.36
C ASP A 166 -3.31 20.62 73.15
N ARG A 167 -2.87 21.69 72.48
CA ARG A 167 -2.72 23.01 73.08
C ARG A 167 -4.07 23.57 73.54
N GLU A 168 -5.12 23.43 72.73
CA GLU A 168 -6.47 23.84 73.10
C GLU A 168 -6.97 23.10 74.35
N LYS A 169 -6.78 21.77 74.42
CA LYS A 169 -7.11 20.97 75.62
C LYS A 169 -6.39 21.50 76.87
N ARG A 170 -5.08 21.75 76.80
CA ARG A 170 -4.31 22.32 77.92
C ARG A 170 -4.79 23.72 78.31
N ILE A 171 -5.11 24.57 77.33
CA ILE A 171 -5.66 25.91 77.61
C ILE A 171 -7.01 25.79 78.32
N ILE A 172 -7.85 24.83 77.94
CA ILE A 172 -9.12 24.56 78.63
C ILE A 172 -8.87 24.12 80.07
N GLU A 173 -7.91 23.22 80.31
CA GLU A 173 -7.51 22.80 81.67
C GLU A 173 -7.04 23.98 82.51
N VAL A 174 -6.09 24.78 82.01
CA VAL A 174 -5.59 25.98 82.71
C VAL A 174 -6.70 26.97 82.99
N LYS A 175 -7.62 27.20 82.03
CA LYS A 175 -8.79 28.07 82.24
C LYS A 175 -9.69 27.55 83.37
N ARG A 176 -9.88 26.23 83.48
CA ARG A 176 -10.63 25.60 84.58
C ARG A 176 -9.92 25.80 85.93
N GLU A 177 -8.61 25.55 86.00
CA GLU A 177 -7.80 25.76 87.21
C GLU A 177 -7.83 27.21 87.69
N VAL A 178 -7.64 28.17 86.78
CA VAL A 178 -7.70 29.61 87.10
C VAL A 178 -9.06 29.99 87.68
N ASN A 179 -10.16 29.48 87.11
CA ASN A 179 -11.48 29.72 87.67
C ASN A 179 -11.66 29.11 89.07
N SER A 180 -11.10 27.92 89.33
CA SER A 180 -11.10 27.31 90.67
C SER A 180 -10.36 28.18 91.69
N LEU A 181 -9.16 28.65 91.36
CA LEU A 181 -8.38 29.56 92.22
C LEU A 181 -9.08 30.89 92.45
N LEU A 182 -9.75 31.45 91.43
CA LEU A 182 -10.54 32.68 91.59
C LEU A 182 -11.69 32.49 92.58
N LYS A 183 -12.37 31.33 92.55
CA LYS A 183 -13.40 30.97 93.53
C LYS A 183 -12.85 30.88 94.94
N GLU A 184 -11.70 30.24 95.14
CA GLU A 184 -11.02 30.16 96.45
C GLU A 184 -10.66 31.54 97.01
N LEU A 185 -10.34 32.49 96.12
CA LEU A 185 -10.03 33.88 96.48
C LEU A 185 -11.28 34.78 96.61
N ASN A 186 -12.50 34.24 96.61
CA ASN A 186 -13.77 34.98 96.60
C ASN A 186 -13.91 36.00 95.45
N ARG A 187 -13.27 35.71 94.31
CA ARG A 187 -13.37 36.52 93.08
C ARG A 187 -14.30 35.82 92.08
N SER A 188 -14.93 36.62 91.21
CA SER A 188 -15.79 36.07 90.16
C SER A 188 -14.98 35.34 89.10
N GLU A 189 -15.54 34.24 88.58
CA GLU A 189 -14.95 33.50 87.46
C GLU A 189 -14.77 34.42 86.25
N LYS A 190 -13.71 34.17 85.48
CA LYS A 190 -13.31 35.05 84.38
C LYS A 190 -13.33 34.34 83.02
N TYR A 191 -13.13 33.04 82.96
CA TYR A 191 -13.03 32.28 81.70
C TYR A 191 -14.15 31.24 81.56
N LEU A 192 -14.39 30.73 80.35
CA LEU A 192 -15.38 29.66 80.05
C LEU A 192 -16.83 29.97 80.48
N LYS A 193 -17.24 31.25 80.46
CA LYS A 193 -18.62 31.62 80.73
C LYS A 193 -19.50 31.23 79.54
N GLY A 194 -20.41 30.27 79.73
CA GLY A 194 -21.41 29.89 78.74
C GLY A 194 -20.94 28.92 77.66
N VAL A 195 -19.89 28.13 77.92
CA VAL A 195 -19.61 26.88 77.18
C VAL A 195 -20.18 25.71 77.97
#